data_AF-A0A828RU25-F1
#
_entry.id   AF-A0A828RU25-F1
#
_cell.length_a   1.000
_cell.length_b   1.000
_cell.length_c   1.000
_cell.angle_alpha   90.00
_cell.angle_beta   90.00
_cell.angle_gamma   90.00
#
_symmetry.space_group_name_H-M   'P 1'
#
loop_
_entity.id
_entity.type
_entity.pdbx_description
1 polymer ?
#
loop_
_entity_poly.entity_id
_entity_poly.type
_entity_poly.pdbx_seq_one_letter_code
_entity_poly.pdbx_strand_id
1 'polypeptide(L)'
;MNFNIVLQTSSSLTLELENQSCFKSSQPYTLKLNDEIIDEHLVQNVYSIYRLQPSTAYMVTIINEETGESLSKEVYTKKESICLNVKHFNAKGDGITDDTLAIQAAIMSCPDDGRVFYSKRDLCD
;
A
#
# COMPACT_ATOMS: atom_id res chain seq x y z
N MET A 1 -20.97 -8.49 0.66
CA MET A 1 -20.36 -7.15 0.92
C MET A 1 -19.55 -6.71 -0.29
N ASN A 2 -19.65 -5.45 -0.75
CA ASN A 2 -18.89 -4.93 -1.90
C ASN A 2 -17.79 -3.95 -1.46
N PHE A 3 -16.75 -3.74 -2.27
CA PHE A 3 -15.64 -2.83 -1.99
C PHE A 3 -15.04 -2.26 -3.26
N ASN A 4 -14.39 -1.10 -3.19
CA ASN A 4 -13.69 -0.44 -4.28
C ASN A 4 -12.21 -0.28 -3.98
N ILE A 5 -11.40 -0.22 -5.05
CA ILE A 5 -10.00 0.18 -4.96
C ILE A 5 -9.96 1.68 -5.19
N VAL A 6 -9.64 2.44 -4.15
CA VAL A 6 -9.65 3.91 -4.18
C VAL A 6 -8.25 4.49 -4.42
N LEU A 7 -7.20 3.72 -4.13
CA LEU A 7 -5.83 4.07 -4.46
C LEU A 7 -5.07 2.83 -4.93
N GLN A 8 -4.32 3.00 -6.01
CA GLN A 8 -3.42 1.98 -6.56
C GLN A 8 -2.09 2.64 -6.93
N THR A 9 -1.03 2.21 -6.26
CA THR A 9 0.35 2.64 -6.51
C THR A 9 1.18 1.46 -7.04
N SER A 10 2.49 1.64 -7.19
CA SER A 10 3.42 0.55 -7.49
C SER A 10 3.61 -0.41 -6.32
N SER A 11 3.36 0.04 -5.08
CA SER A 11 3.72 -0.73 -3.87
C SER A 11 2.62 -0.78 -2.81
N SER A 12 1.42 -0.29 -3.12
CA SER A 12 0.29 -0.27 -2.19
C SER A 12 -1.05 -0.22 -2.89
N LEU A 13 -2.07 -0.66 -2.16
CA LEU A 13 -3.47 -0.57 -2.51
C LEU A 13 -4.25 -0.03 -1.31
N THR A 14 -5.23 0.82 -1.57
CA THR A 14 -6.24 1.20 -0.57
C THR A 14 -7.60 0.76 -1.07
N LEU A 15 -8.29 0.00 -0.24
CA LEU A 15 -9.66 -0.44 -0.45
C LEU A 15 -10.63 0.34 0.44
N GLU A 16 -11.82 0.59 -0.09
CA GLU A 16 -12.95 1.18 0.61
C GLU A 16 -14.18 0.27 0.48
N LEU A 17 -14.80 -0.11 1.59
CA LEU A 17 -16.05 -0.86 1.61
C LEU A 17 -17.23 0.02 1.19
N GLU A 18 -18.11 -0.53 0.37
CA GLU A 18 -19.38 0.10 0.03
C GLU A 18 -20.39 -0.18 1.14
N ASN A 19 -20.62 0.80 2.01
CA ASN A 19 -21.67 0.75 3.03
C ASN A 19 -22.20 2.15 3.37
N GLN A 20 -23.28 2.20 4.16
CA GLN A 20 -23.90 3.46 4.62
C GLN A 20 -23.45 3.87 6.02
N SER A 21 -22.56 3.11 6.66
CA SER A 21 -22.13 3.36 8.03
C SER A 21 -20.92 4.28 8.06
N CYS A 22 -20.89 5.18 9.06
CA CYS A 22 -19.75 6.08 9.22
C CYS A 22 -18.55 5.32 9.79
N PHE A 23 -17.41 5.36 9.07
CA PHE A 23 -16.09 4.86 9.48
C PHE A 23 -15.93 3.34 9.68
N LYS A 24 -16.93 2.66 10.25
CA LYS A 24 -16.90 1.21 10.49
C LYS A 24 -18.09 0.48 9.86
N SER A 25 -17.82 -0.68 9.29
CA SER A 25 -18.83 -1.67 8.94
C SER A 25 -19.47 -2.22 10.22
N SER A 26 -20.77 -2.46 10.18
CA SER A 26 -21.47 -3.17 11.27
C SER A 26 -21.16 -4.66 11.27
N GLN A 27 -20.59 -5.19 10.19
CA GLN A 27 -20.26 -6.60 10.02
C GLN A 27 -18.74 -6.77 9.89
N PRO A 28 -18.11 -7.62 10.71
CA PRO A 28 -16.69 -7.90 10.59
C PRO A 28 -16.36 -8.63 9.29
N TYR A 29 -15.13 -8.43 8.82
CA TYR A 29 -14.64 -9.08 7.61
C TYR A 29 -13.17 -9.49 7.72
N THR A 30 -12.84 -10.56 7.00
CA THR A 30 -11.47 -11.02 6.78
C THR A 30 -10.97 -10.50 5.44
N LEU A 31 -9.71 -10.08 5.39
CA LEU A 31 -9.05 -9.64 4.17
C LEU A 31 -7.98 -10.65 3.76
N LYS A 32 -8.00 -11.08 2.50
CA LYS A 32 -6.99 -11.93 1.89
C LYS A 32 -6.30 -11.24 0.72
N LEU A 33 -5.04 -11.60 0.51
CA LEU A 33 -4.23 -11.25 -0.64
C LEU A 33 -3.62 -12.53 -1.22
N ASN A 34 -3.93 -12.86 -2.47
CA ASN A 34 -3.49 -14.10 -3.12
C ASN A 34 -3.78 -15.36 -2.27
N ASP A 35 -5.03 -15.47 -1.80
CA ASP A 35 -5.54 -16.54 -0.93
C ASP A 35 -5.00 -16.58 0.52
N GLU A 36 -3.95 -15.83 0.81
CA GLU A 36 -3.41 -15.70 2.18
C GLU A 36 -4.19 -14.66 2.98
N ILE A 37 -4.54 -15.00 4.22
CA ILE A 37 -5.15 -14.05 5.16
C ILE A 37 -4.09 -13.03 5.57
N ILE A 38 -4.38 -11.75 5.34
CA ILE A 38 -3.52 -10.65 5.77
C ILE A 38 -4.06 -9.95 7.02
N ASP A 39 -5.36 -10.03 7.28
CA ASP A 39 -6.00 -9.51 8.50
C ASP A 39 -7.39 -10.11 8.70
N GLU A 40 -7.85 -10.17 9.96
CA GLU A 40 -9.12 -10.78 10.38
C GLU A 40 -9.88 -9.84 11.33
N HIS A 41 -11.19 -10.04 11.43
CA HIS A 41 -12.07 -9.27 12.31
C HIS A 41 -12.04 -7.75 12.06
N LEU A 42 -11.76 -7.36 10.82
CA LEU A 42 -11.73 -5.96 10.43
C LEU A 42 -13.13 -5.36 10.47
N VAL A 43 -13.19 -4.12 10.91
CA VAL A 43 -14.43 -3.34 10.94
C VAL A 43 -14.28 -2.00 10.25
N GLN A 44 -13.08 -1.60 9.85
CA GLN A 44 -12.83 -0.30 9.21
C GLN A 44 -13.38 -0.31 7.78
N ASN A 45 -13.96 0.81 7.35
CA ASN A 45 -14.41 0.95 5.95
C ASN A 45 -13.24 1.07 4.98
N VAL A 46 -12.09 1.57 5.43
CA VAL A 46 -10.90 1.78 4.59
C VAL A 46 -9.75 0.95 5.14
N TYR A 47 -9.07 0.23 4.25
CA TYR A 47 -7.88 -0.54 4.58
C TYR A 47 -6.80 -0.34 3.52
N SER A 48 -5.54 -0.21 3.95
CA SER A 48 -4.41 -0.07 3.03
C SER A 48 -3.45 -1.24 3.17
N ILE A 49 -3.18 -1.91 2.06
CA ILE A 49 -2.16 -2.94 1.92
C ILE A 49 -0.90 -2.27 1.41
N TYR A 50 0.22 -2.42 2.12
CA TYR A 50 1.49 -1.80 1.79
C TYR A 50 2.54 -2.86 1.44
N ARG A 51 3.65 -2.40 0.83
CA ARG A 51 4.83 -3.23 0.49
C ARG A 51 4.52 -4.32 -0.53
N LEU A 52 3.62 -4.01 -1.46
CA LEU A 52 3.40 -4.83 -2.64
C LEU A 52 4.56 -4.66 -3.63
N GLN A 53 4.71 -5.64 -4.50
CA GLN A 53 5.69 -5.60 -5.58
C GLN A 53 5.14 -4.81 -6.76
N PRO A 54 5.95 -3.98 -7.44
CA PRO A 54 5.55 -3.30 -8.67
C PRO A 54 5.21 -4.27 -9.80
N SER A 55 4.40 -3.83 -10.75
CA SER A 55 4.00 -4.62 -11.93
C SER A 55 3.57 -6.06 -11.59
N THR A 56 2.79 -6.22 -10.53
CA THR A 56 2.42 -7.53 -9.99
C THR A 56 0.90 -7.62 -9.88
N ALA A 57 0.35 -8.74 -10.33
CA ALA A 57 -1.06 -9.08 -10.17
C ALA A 57 -1.30 -9.58 -8.73
N TYR A 58 -2.38 -9.08 -8.12
CA TYR A 58 -2.85 -9.49 -6.82
C TYR A 58 -4.34 -9.78 -6.87
N MET A 59 -4.77 -10.84 -6.17
CA MET A 59 -6.17 -11.12 -5.89
C MET A 59 -6.50 -10.61 -4.49
N VAL A 60 -7.32 -9.56 -4.42
CA VAL A 60 -7.82 -9.03 -3.14
C VAL A 60 -9.18 -9.65 -2.87
N THR A 61 -9.33 -10.36 -1.75
CA THR A 61 -10.59 -11.00 -1.37
C THR A 61 -11.05 -10.49 -0.01
N ILE A 62 -12.32 -10.08 0.07
CA ILE A 62 -12.99 -9.74 1.32
C ILE A 62 -14.01 -10.83 1.61
N ILE A 63 -13.98 -11.36 2.83
CA ILE A 63 -14.92 -12.37 3.32
C ILE A 63 -15.70 -11.74 4.47
N ASN A 64 -17.03 -11.67 4.33
CA ASN A 64 -17.91 -11.28 5.42
C ASN A 64 -17.98 -12.42 6.44
N GLU A 65 -17.60 -12.16 7.68
CA GLU A 65 -17.45 -13.22 8.69
C GLU A 65 -18.80 -13.71 9.25
N GLU A 66 -19.87 -12.91 9.13
CA GLU A 66 -21.21 -13.31 9.58
C GLU A 66 -21.92 -14.23 8.59
N THR A 67 -21.80 -13.90 7.30
CA THR A 67 -22.53 -14.59 6.21
C THR A 67 -21.68 -15.63 5.50
N GLY A 68 -20.35 -15.54 5.59
CA GLY A 68 -19.41 -16.34 4.81
C GLY A 68 -19.32 -15.93 3.34
N GLU A 69 -20.07 -14.92 2.90
CA GLU A 69 -19.99 -14.41 1.54
C GLU A 69 -18.64 -13.77 1.27
N SER A 70 -18.08 -14.04 0.07
CA SER A 70 -16.81 -13.45 -0.34
C SER A 70 -16.93 -12.71 -1.66
N LEU A 71 -16.11 -11.67 -1.81
CA LEU A 71 -15.94 -10.94 -3.07
C LEU A 71 -14.44 -10.80 -3.35
N SER A 72 -14.05 -11.06 -4.59
CA SER A 72 -12.66 -10.95 -5.03
C SER A 72 -12.52 -9.95 -6.17
N LYS A 73 -11.43 -9.18 -6.17
CA LYS A 73 -11.04 -8.29 -7.27
C LYS A 73 -9.56 -8.51 -7.59
N GLU A 74 -9.28 -8.79 -8.85
CA GLU A 74 -7.91 -8.78 -9.37
C GLU A 74 -7.47 -7.33 -9.61
N VAL A 75 -6.27 -7.02 -9.17
CA VAL A 75 -5.65 -5.69 -9.28
C VAL A 75 -4.20 -5.84 -9.68
N TYR A 76 -3.68 -4.86 -10.42
CA TYR A 76 -2.31 -4.88 -10.91
C TYR A 76 -1.57 -3.65 -10.41
N THR A 77 -0.55 -3.81 -9.57
CA THR A 77 0.24 -2.67 -9.11
C THR A 77 0.89 -1.94 -10.28
N LYS A 78 1.01 -0.62 -10.15
CA LYS A 78 1.62 0.19 -11.20
C LYS A 78 3.09 -0.18 -11.42
N LYS A 79 3.61 0.15 -12.59
CA LYS A 79 5.04 0.04 -12.87
C LYS A 79 5.83 0.98 -11.95
N GLU A 80 7.00 0.52 -11.53
CA GLU A 80 8.05 1.32 -10.90
C GLU A 80 9.35 1.04 -11.66
N SER A 81 9.95 2.05 -12.26
CA SER A 81 11.23 1.88 -12.96
C SER A 81 12.41 1.81 -11.99
N ILE A 82 12.32 2.52 -10.87
CA ILE A 82 13.36 2.58 -9.86
C ILE A 82 12.80 3.03 -8.51
N CYS A 83 13.34 2.46 -7.43
CA CYS A 83 13.18 2.93 -6.06
C CYS A 83 14.48 3.63 -5.61
N LEU A 84 14.43 4.95 -5.41
CA LEU A 84 15.58 5.73 -4.98
C LEU A 84 15.53 5.96 -3.47
N ASN A 85 16.41 5.27 -2.74
CA ASN A 85 16.58 5.54 -1.33
C ASN A 85 17.42 6.81 -1.12
N VAL A 86 16.92 7.76 -0.33
CA VAL A 86 17.63 9.01 -0.04
C VAL A 86 18.99 8.82 0.63
N LYS A 87 19.22 7.66 1.27
CA LYS A 87 20.52 7.33 1.88
C LYS A 87 21.62 7.13 0.84
N HIS A 88 21.27 6.71 -0.38
CA HIS A 88 22.22 6.67 -1.50
C HIS A 88 22.64 8.08 -1.95
N PHE A 89 21.93 9.11 -1.49
CA PHE A 89 22.25 10.53 -1.68
C PHE A 89 22.83 11.17 -0.42
N ASN A 90 23.27 10.36 0.56
CA ASN A 90 23.88 10.75 1.83
C ASN A 90 22.92 11.34 2.89
N ALA A 91 21.61 11.14 2.77
CA ALA A 91 20.70 11.46 3.88
C ALA A 91 21.00 10.57 5.09
N LYS A 92 21.06 11.15 6.30
CA LYS A 92 21.42 10.42 7.53
C LYS A 92 20.21 10.05 8.38
N GLY A 93 19.21 10.92 8.47
CA GLY A 93 18.04 10.71 9.32
C GLY A 93 18.36 10.60 10.81
N ASP A 94 19.43 11.25 11.27
CA ASP A 94 19.88 11.26 12.67
C ASP A 94 19.19 12.34 13.53
N GLY A 95 18.36 13.19 12.91
CA GLY A 95 17.67 14.31 13.57
C GLY A 95 18.57 15.51 13.88
N ILE A 96 19.82 15.50 13.41
CA ILE A 96 20.82 16.55 13.64
C ILE A 96 21.34 17.11 12.31
N THR A 97 21.67 16.23 11.38
CA THR A 97 22.17 16.56 10.05
C THR A 97 21.04 17.13 9.19
N ASP A 98 21.32 18.22 8.46
CA ASP A 98 20.40 18.76 7.47
C ASP A 98 20.42 17.90 6.19
N ASP A 99 19.38 17.07 6.02
CA ASP A 99 19.23 16.18 4.88
C ASP A 99 18.55 16.85 3.66
N THR A 100 18.28 18.16 3.70
CA THR A 100 17.55 18.87 2.63
C THR A 100 18.19 18.66 1.26
N LEU A 101 19.52 18.80 1.15
CA LEU A 101 20.22 18.63 -0.13
C LEU A 101 20.19 17.17 -0.63
N ALA A 102 20.33 16.20 0.26
CA ALA A 102 20.29 14.78 -0.08
C ALA A 102 18.90 14.36 -0.58
N ILE A 103 17.84 14.79 0.12
CA ILE A 103 16.46 14.52 -0.28
C ILE A 103 16.14 15.20 -1.61
N GLN A 104 16.55 16.46 -1.79
CA GLN A 104 16.32 17.17 -3.04
C GLN A 104 17.06 16.50 -4.22
N ALA A 105 18.29 16.04 -4.01
CA ALA A 105 19.04 15.32 -5.04
C ALA A 105 18.34 14.02 -5.47
N ALA A 106 17.77 13.27 -4.51
CA ALA A 106 16.98 12.08 -4.80
C ALA A 106 15.72 12.40 -5.62
N ILE A 107 14.99 13.45 -5.26
CA ILE A 107 13.80 13.92 -6.01
C ILE A 107 14.18 14.33 -7.43
N MET A 108 15.25 15.11 -7.61
CA MET A 108 15.71 15.57 -8.93
C MET A 108 16.24 14.44 -9.82
N SER A 109 16.67 13.33 -9.22
CA SER A 109 17.16 12.15 -9.93
C SER A 109 16.06 11.12 -10.23
N CYS A 110 14.87 11.31 -9.67
CA CYS A 110 13.77 10.36 -9.79
C CYS A 110 13.03 10.55 -11.13
N PRO A 111 12.89 9.50 -11.96
CA PRO A 111 12.05 9.56 -13.14
C PRO A 111 10.56 9.61 -12.77
N ASP A 112 9.71 9.98 -13.73
CA ASP A 112 8.25 10.10 -13.55
C ASP A 112 7.58 8.81 -13.02
N ASP A 113 8.08 7.65 -13.42
CA ASP A 113 7.63 6.33 -12.96
C ASP A 113 8.54 5.73 -11.88
N GLY A 114 9.36 6.55 -11.23
CA GLY A 114 10.18 6.19 -10.09
C GLY A 114 9.52 6.54 -8.75
N ARG A 115 10.10 6.01 -7.66
CA ARG A 115 9.68 6.32 -6.29
C ARG A 115 10.88 6.75 -5.47
N VAL A 116 10.79 7.92 -4.83
CA VAL A 116 11.74 8.31 -3.78
C VAL A 116 11.31 7.68 -2.46
N PHE A 117 12.24 7.06 -1.76
CA PHE A 117 11.97 6.33 -0.52
C PHE A 117 12.83 6.87 0.63
N TYR A 118 12.16 7.17 1.74
CA TYR A 118 12.78 7.63 2.98
C TYR A 118 12.42 6.68 4.11
N SER A 119 13.41 5.95 4.64
CA SER A 119 13.17 4.90 5.63
C SER A 119 14.42 4.58 6.44
N LYS A 120 14.23 4.12 7.68
CA LYS A 120 15.32 3.58 8.50
C LYS A 120 15.92 2.30 7.92
N ARG A 121 15.15 1.51 7.16
CA ARG A 121 15.57 0.26 6.50
C ARG A 121 15.63 0.44 4.99
N ASP A 122 16.59 -0.20 4.32
CA ASP A 122 16.60 -0.27 2.87
C ASP A 122 15.53 -1.29 2.42
N LEU A 123 14.55 -0.79 1.67
CA LEU A 123 13.45 -1.56 1.06
C LEU A 123 13.36 -1.27 -0.45
N CYS A 124 14.42 -0.70 -1.01
CA CYS A 124 14.56 -0.46 -2.45
C CYS A 124 15.39 -1.55 -3.15
N ASP A 125 15.70 -2.64 -2.44
CA ASP A 125 16.42 -3.82 -2.94
C ASP A 125 15.45 -4.97 -3.22
#